data_AF-A0A7J7KB03-F1
#
_entry.id   AF-A0A7J7KB03-F1
#
_cell.length_a   1.000
_cell.length_b   1.000
_cell.length_c   1.000
_cell.angle_alpha   90.00
_cell.angle_beta   90.00
_cell.angle_gamma   90.00
#
_symmetry.space_group_name_H-M   'P 1'
#
loop_
_entity.id
_entity.type
_entity.pdbx_description
1 polymer ?
#
loop_
_entity_poly.entity_id
_entity_poly.type
_entity_poly.pdbx_seq_one_letter_code
_entity_poly.pdbx_strand_id
1 'polypeptide(L)'
;MDEQRAVLLLMLLSLSAASPSPSNVALNKATSSSGQHNKSSSSSVVVDGDQSYSFTAPSTGRYCTQCFLSTLSDNPWWRVDLGGQFFITNINIYTGRLHV
;
A
#
# COMPACT_ATOMS: atom_id res chain seq x y z
N MET A 1 -4.43 -19.93 47.35
CA MET A 1 -3.82 -18.64 46.93
C MET A 1 -3.24 -18.73 45.52
N ASP A 2 -3.31 -19.90 44.88
CA ASP A 2 -2.56 -20.20 43.65
C ASP A 2 -3.36 -19.95 42.36
N GLU A 3 -4.69 -20.13 42.39
CA GLU A 3 -5.56 -19.92 41.23
C GLU A 3 -5.59 -18.47 40.74
N GLN A 4 -5.74 -17.50 41.66
CA GLN A 4 -5.76 -16.08 41.29
C GLN A 4 -4.41 -15.56 40.79
N ARG A 5 -3.31 -16.17 41.25
CA ARG A 5 -1.95 -15.86 40.77
C ARG A 5 -1.73 -16.40 39.37
N ALA A 6 -2.21 -17.61 39.08
CA ALA A 6 -2.15 -18.21 37.75
C ALA A 6 -2.98 -17.42 36.74
N VAL A 7 -4.20 -17.01 37.12
CA VAL A 7 -5.09 -16.19 36.29
C VAL A 7 -4.48 -14.81 36.02
N LEU A 8 -3.93 -14.14 37.05
CA LEU A 8 -3.26 -12.86 36.90
C LEU A 8 -2.01 -12.97 36.02
N LEU A 9 -1.24 -14.05 36.15
CA LEU A 9 -0.08 -14.32 35.30
C LEU A 9 -0.48 -14.57 33.84
N LEU A 10 -1.58 -15.29 33.59
CA LEU A 10 -2.13 -15.49 32.25
C LEU A 10 -2.62 -14.16 31.61
N MET A 11 -3.26 -13.30 32.40
CA MET A 11 -3.68 -11.97 31.95
C MET A 11 -2.47 -11.07 31.63
N LEU A 12 -1.41 -11.12 32.44
CA LEU A 12 -0.18 -10.36 32.21
C LEU A 12 0.62 -10.89 31.01
N LEU A 13 0.67 -12.21 30.82
CA LEU A 13 1.32 -12.85 29.66
C LEU A 13 0.60 -12.54 28.34
N SER A 14 -0.73 -12.48 28.36
CA SER A 14 -1.53 -12.10 27.18
C SER A 14 -1.42 -10.60 26.86
N LEU A 15 -1.28 -9.73 27.88
CA LEU A 15 -1.03 -8.30 27.69
C LEU A 15 0.39 -8.00 27.15
N SER A 16 1.34 -8.90 27.41
CA SER A 16 2.73 -8.83 26.90
C SER A 16 2.90 -9.37 25.48
N ALA A 17 1.87 -9.97 24.87
CA ALA A 17 1.94 -10.37 23.48
C ALA A 17 2.01 -9.10 22.62
N ALA A 18 3.23 -8.79 22.15
CA ALA A 18 3.49 -7.63 21.32
C ALA A 18 2.47 -7.54 20.19
N SER A 19 1.78 -6.41 20.09
CA SER A 19 0.88 -6.11 18.99
C SER A 19 1.64 -6.37 17.69
N PRO A 20 1.19 -7.28 16.82
CA PRO A 20 1.89 -7.49 15.56
C PRO A 20 1.92 -6.16 14.82
N SER A 21 3.12 -5.74 14.43
CA SER A 21 3.27 -4.54 13.60
C SER A 21 2.39 -4.70 12.36
N PRO A 22 1.65 -3.65 11.94
CA PRO A 22 0.84 -3.72 10.74
C PRO A 22 1.69 -4.18 9.54
N SER A 23 1.23 -5.19 8.81
CA SER A 23 1.91 -5.70 7.62
C SER A 23 1.25 -5.15 6.35
N ASN A 24 2.07 -4.79 5.36
CA ASN A 24 1.54 -4.35 4.06
C ASN A 24 1.07 -5.56 3.24
N VAL A 25 -0.22 -5.89 3.37
CA VAL A 25 -0.84 -7.01 2.63
C VAL A 25 -0.98 -6.76 1.13
N ALA A 26 -0.85 -5.50 0.67
CA ALA A 26 -0.90 -5.14 -0.74
C ALA A 26 0.44 -5.34 -1.47
N LEU A 27 1.54 -5.55 -0.74
CA LEU A 27 2.89 -5.65 -1.33
C LEU A 27 2.96 -6.74 -2.42
N ASN A 28 3.43 -6.33 -3.61
CA ASN A 28 3.61 -7.14 -4.81
C ASN A 28 2.37 -7.92 -5.26
N LYS A 29 1.18 -7.40 -4.95
CA LYS A 29 -0.08 -8.00 -5.37
C LYS A 29 -0.45 -7.62 -6.80
N ALA A 30 -1.31 -8.43 -7.41
CA ALA A 30 -1.80 -8.17 -8.76
C ALA A 30 -2.66 -6.90 -8.77
N THR A 31 -2.53 -6.09 -9.83
CA THR A 31 -3.22 -4.81 -9.95
C THR A 31 -3.96 -4.70 -11.27
N SER A 32 -4.98 -3.87 -11.31
CA SER A 32 -5.77 -3.56 -12.51
C SER A 32 -6.18 -2.10 -12.47
N SER A 33 -6.42 -1.50 -13.63
CA SER A 33 -6.86 -0.10 -13.71
C SER A 33 -7.77 0.13 -14.90
N SER A 34 -8.46 1.29 -14.91
CA SER A 34 -9.27 1.76 -16.04
C SER A 34 -8.46 2.03 -17.31
N GLY A 35 -7.14 2.17 -17.19
CA GLY A 35 -6.25 2.57 -18.27
C GLY A 35 -5.02 3.28 -17.70
N GLN A 36 -3.87 3.14 -18.37
CA GLN A 36 -2.60 3.74 -17.98
C GLN A 36 -2.15 4.76 -19.03
N HIS A 37 -1.66 5.92 -18.58
CA HIS A 37 -1.26 7.01 -19.47
C HIS A 37 -0.06 6.65 -20.35
N ASN A 38 0.90 5.88 -19.82
CA ASN A 38 2.04 5.38 -20.58
C ASN A 38 2.49 4.00 -20.03
N LYS A 39 3.35 3.29 -20.78
CA LYS A 39 3.89 1.98 -20.36
C LYS A 39 4.72 2.04 -19.07
N SER A 40 5.26 3.22 -18.74
CA SER A 40 6.07 3.46 -17.54
C SER A 40 5.23 3.67 -16.29
N SER A 41 3.93 3.92 -16.42
CA SER A 41 2.95 4.07 -15.33
C SER A 41 2.20 2.76 -15.09
N SER A 42 2.94 1.64 -14.98
CA SER A 42 2.34 0.35 -14.65
C SER A 42 1.59 0.43 -13.33
N SER A 43 0.39 -0.15 -13.26
CA SER A 43 -0.41 -0.18 -12.04
C SER A 43 0.26 -0.93 -10.89
N SER A 44 1.25 -1.78 -11.17
CA SER A 44 1.98 -2.55 -10.15
C SER A 44 2.98 -1.70 -9.35
N VAL A 45 3.42 -0.56 -9.88
CA VAL A 45 4.46 0.27 -9.25
C VAL A 45 3.99 0.84 -7.90
N VAL A 46 2.68 1.03 -7.71
CA VAL A 46 2.16 1.60 -6.45
C VAL A 46 2.05 0.57 -5.31
N VAL A 47 2.40 -0.69 -5.57
CA VAL A 47 2.39 -1.77 -4.58
C VAL A 47 3.73 -2.52 -4.49
N ASP A 48 4.81 -2.02 -5.08
CA ASP A 48 6.13 -2.67 -5.06
C ASP A 48 6.92 -2.40 -3.76
N GLY A 49 6.47 -1.44 -2.96
CA GLY A 49 7.09 -1.04 -1.69
C GLY A 49 8.13 0.06 -1.82
N ASP A 50 8.42 0.53 -3.03
CA ASP A 50 9.27 1.70 -3.26
C ASP A 50 8.44 2.97 -3.08
N GLN A 51 8.77 3.74 -2.03
CA GLN A 51 8.16 5.04 -1.78
C GLN A 51 8.98 6.19 -2.37
N SER A 52 10.04 5.89 -3.13
CA SER A 52 10.87 6.91 -3.75
C SER A 52 10.03 7.67 -4.78
N TYR A 53 10.07 9.00 -4.68
CA TYR A 53 9.42 9.86 -5.65
C TYR A 53 10.43 10.22 -6.75
N SER A 54 10.22 9.70 -7.95
CA SER A 54 11.10 9.98 -9.09
C SER A 54 10.30 10.46 -10.30
N PHE A 55 10.73 11.61 -10.83
CA PHE A 55 10.29 12.16 -12.11
C PHE A 55 11.49 12.16 -13.04
N THR A 56 11.39 11.43 -14.14
CA THR A 56 12.36 11.57 -15.23
C THR A 56 11.82 12.62 -16.20
N ALA A 57 12.68 13.56 -16.57
CA ALA A 57 12.41 14.54 -17.62
C ALA A 57 13.36 14.28 -18.80
N PRO A 58 13.11 13.28 -19.66
CA PRO A 58 13.88 13.12 -20.87
C PRO A 58 13.21 13.94 -21.96
N SER A 59 13.54 15.24 -22.05
CA SER A 59 13.39 16.10 -23.24
C SER A 59 12.00 16.26 -23.90
N THR A 60 10.96 15.53 -23.45
CA THR A 60 9.70 15.28 -24.20
C THR A 60 8.47 15.19 -23.31
N GLY A 61 8.62 15.28 -21.98
CA GLY A 61 7.50 15.26 -21.03
C GLY A 61 7.95 14.84 -19.62
N ARG A 62 7.30 15.38 -18.59
CA ARG A 62 7.48 14.93 -17.20
C ARG A 62 6.68 13.65 -17.01
N TYR A 63 7.35 12.53 -16.73
CA TYR A 63 6.66 11.28 -16.39
C TYR A 63 7.16 10.80 -15.02
N CYS A 64 6.23 10.41 -14.14
CA CYS A 64 6.58 9.77 -12.87
C CYS A 64 6.94 8.31 -13.13
N THR A 65 8.10 7.87 -12.65
CA THR A 65 8.55 6.48 -12.74
C THR A 65 8.09 5.63 -11.56
N GLN A 66 7.72 6.28 -10.45
CA GLN A 66 7.23 5.65 -9.22
C GLN A 66 5.82 6.14 -8.87
N CYS A 67 4.96 6.24 -9.88
CA CYS A 67 3.55 6.58 -9.71
C CYS A 67 2.71 5.91 -10.79
N PHE A 68 1.44 5.65 -10.47
CA PHE A 68 0.42 5.33 -11.46
C PHE A 68 -0.23 6.63 -11.98
N LEU A 69 -0.34 6.74 -13.31
CA LEU A 69 -1.08 7.80 -14.00
C LEU A 69 -2.13 7.15 -14.88
N SER A 70 -3.40 7.48 -14.68
CA SER A 70 -4.48 6.97 -15.51
C SER A 70 -4.62 7.76 -16.80
N THR A 71 -5.18 7.13 -17.83
CA THR A 71 -5.69 7.85 -19.01
C THR A 71 -6.82 8.80 -18.60
N LEU A 72 -6.98 9.91 -19.33
CA LEU A 72 -8.12 10.81 -19.13
C LEU A 72 -9.43 10.04 -19.34
N SER A 73 -10.21 9.89 -18.28
CA SER A 73 -11.54 9.27 -18.28
C SER A 73 -12.40 9.94 -17.22
N ASP A 74 -13.73 9.84 -17.35
CA ASP A 74 -14.68 10.47 -16.42
C ASP A 74 -14.70 9.82 -15.03
N ASN A 75 -14.14 8.62 -14.88
CA ASN A 75 -14.06 7.89 -13.61
C ASN A 75 -12.87 6.92 -13.59
N PRO A 76 -11.64 7.42 -13.46
CA PRO A 76 -10.46 6.58 -13.46
C PRO A 76 -10.42 5.75 -12.17
N TRP A 77 -10.04 4.48 -12.28
CA TRP A 77 -9.93 3.58 -11.15
C TRP A 77 -8.64 2.78 -11.19
N TRP A 78 -8.20 2.40 -10.00
CA TRP A 78 -7.12 1.45 -9.77
C TRP A 78 -7.57 0.46 -8.70
N ARG A 79 -7.18 -0.80 -8.86
CA ARG A 79 -7.54 -1.91 -7.98
C ARG A 79 -6.32 -2.78 -7.73
N VAL A 80 -6.20 -3.26 -6.49
CA VAL A 80 -5.32 -4.37 -6.11
C VAL A 80 -6.16 -5.60 -5.75
N ASP A 81 -5.74 -6.77 -6.20
CA ASP A 81 -6.26 -8.06 -5.75
C ASP A 81 -5.33 -8.63 -4.66
N LEU A 82 -5.81 -8.63 -3.42
CA LEU A 82 -5.05 -9.10 -2.27
C LEU A 82 -4.84 -10.62 -2.27
N GLY A 83 -5.55 -11.38 -3.12
CA GLY A 83 -5.46 -12.83 -3.19
C GLY A 83 -6.16 -13.56 -2.05
N GLY A 84 -6.91 -12.85 -1.20
CA GLY A 84 -7.60 -13.40 -0.04
C GLY A 84 -8.39 -12.34 0.72
N GLN A 85 -9.06 -12.76 1.80
CA GLN A 85 -9.79 -11.87 2.68
C GLN A 85 -8.87 -11.37 3.80
N PHE A 86 -8.87 -10.05 4.03
CA PHE A 86 -8.04 -9.41 5.06
C PHE A 86 -8.88 -8.46 5.90
N PHE A 87 -8.57 -8.39 7.20
CA PHE A 87 -9.02 -7.32 8.07
C PHE A 87 -8.11 -6.11 7.85
N ILE A 88 -8.58 -5.13 7.06
CA ILE A 88 -7.83 -3.92 6.75
C ILE A 88 -7.99 -2.92 7.90
N THR A 89 -6.90 -2.59 8.58
CA THR A 89 -6.88 -1.59 9.65
C THR A 89 -6.53 -0.19 9.15
N ASN A 90 -5.70 -0.09 8.11
CA ASN A 90 -5.19 1.16 7.58
C ASN A 90 -5.00 1.07 6.06
N ILE A 91 -5.26 2.17 5.36
CA ILE A 91 -4.94 2.35 3.94
C ILE A 91 -4.12 3.65 3.83
N ASN A 92 -2.90 3.53 3.32
CA ASN A 92 -2.01 4.68 3.10
C ASN A 92 -1.88 4.92 1.59
N ILE A 93 -2.23 6.13 1.15
CA ILE A 93 -2.12 6.55 -0.26
C ILE A 93 -1.05 7.63 -0.35
N TYR A 94 -0.05 7.42 -1.20
CA TYR A 94 1.03 8.37 -1.43
C TYR A 94 0.82 9.08 -2.76
N THR A 95 0.70 10.41 -2.73
CA THR A 95 0.48 11.23 -3.93
C THR A 95 1.76 11.92 -4.34
N GLY A 96 2.01 11.99 -5.66
CA GLY A 96 3.10 12.78 -6.19
C GLY A 96 2.89 14.28 -5.96
N ARG A 97 3.85 14.96 -5.34
CA ARG A 97 3.82 16.43 -5.23
C ARG A 97 4.26 17.03 -6.56
N LEU A 98 3.28 17.46 -7.36
CA LEU A 98 3.56 18.37 -8.46
C LEU A 98 4.02 19.71 -7.85
N HIS A 99 5.31 20.00 -7.92
CA HIS A 99 5.78 21.39 -7.76
C HIS A 99 5.34 22.13 -9.02
N VAL A 100 4.26 22.90 -8.88
CA VAL A 100 3.86 23.95 -9.82
C VAL A 100 4.73 25.18 -9.61
#